data_AF-A0A6I4WQ52-F1
#
_entry.id   AF-A0A6I4WQ52-F1
#
_cell.length_a   1.000
_cell.length_b   1.000
_cell.length_c   1.000
_cell.angle_alpha   90.00
_cell.angle_beta   90.00
_cell.angle_gamma   90.00
#
_symmetry.space_group_name_H-M   'P 1'
#
loop_
_entity.id
_entity.type
_entity.pdbx_description
1 polymer ?
#
loop_
_entity_poly.entity_id
_entity_poly.type
_entity_poly.pdbx_seq_one_letter_code
_entity_poly.pdbx_strand_id
1 'polypeptide(L)'
;MGAALLLQTLAAPLGAALLSWRWPRLGYLWGALGIWLVGCLLGGAYGLPVKAWQWLPLTLLVPALTQGTSKGVALALFGVLGALVWWQGLASVLASEPGIWLALLPAILWSGWTSWRGDSEEGLGFALAFIWLALVIGIDGSLLIAQLTGALAAFAGFRALLGAFAGVKVTPAALGLSLAFVQMLAWQYVEVPLLVLLPVWLLPLLERALHGRPGLSRWGVLILVAAVGAGVGLWWVWPEASLY
;
A
#
# COMPACT_ATOMS: atom_id res chain seq x y z
N MET A 1 11.62 8.40 19.45
CA MET A 1 12.09 7.31 18.57
C MET A 1 12.85 7.93 17.39
N GLY A 2 14.16 7.73 17.35
CA GLY A 2 15.08 8.60 16.61
C GLY A 2 15.29 8.19 15.15
N ALA A 3 15.70 9.15 14.32
CA ALA A 3 15.87 9.09 12.86
C ALA A 3 16.48 7.81 12.27
N ALA A 4 17.25 7.03 13.04
CA ALA A 4 17.80 5.74 12.61
C ALA A 4 16.73 4.71 12.20
N LEU A 5 15.65 4.57 12.97
CA LEU A 5 14.55 3.64 12.64
C LEU A 5 13.79 4.10 11.37
N LEU A 6 13.67 5.41 11.19
CA LEU A 6 13.06 6.03 10.03
C LEU A 6 13.92 5.80 8.77
N LEU A 7 15.24 6.00 8.88
CA LEU A 7 16.21 5.71 7.82
C LEU A 7 16.24 4.23 7.46
N GLN A 8 16.20 3.32 8.44
CA GLN A 8 16.15 1.87 8.19
C GLN A 8 14.87 1.45 7.46
N THR A 9 13.74 2.06 7.83
CA THR A 9 12.44 1.79 7.20
C THR A 9 12.36 2.34 5.77
N LEU A 10 13.03 3.47 5.49
CA LEU A 10 12.97 4.14 4.19
C LEU A 10 14.06 3.69 3.21
N ALA A 11 15.26 3.35 3.67
CA ALA A 11 16.42 3.11 2.80
C ALA A 11 16.20 1.97 1.80
N ALA A 12 15.57 0.88 2.22
CA ALA A 12 15.32 -0.27 1.36
C ALA A 12 14.22 0.02 0.30
N PRO A 13 13.06 0.61 0.63
CA PRO A 13 12.09 1.10 -0.36
C PRO A 13 12.66 2.18 -1.28
N LEU A 14 13.51 3.07 -0.76
CA LEU A 14 14.23 4.08 -1.54
C LEU A 14 15.13 3.44 -2.59
N GLY A 15 15.99 2.51 -2.17
CA GLY A 15 16.86 1.76 -3.08
C GLY A 15 16.06 0.99 -4.13
N ALA A 16 14.98 0.33 -3.72
CA ALA A 16 14.07 -0.36 -4.63
C ALA A 16 13.45 0.57 -5.68
N ALA A 17 12.97 1.75 -5.27
CA ALA A 17 12.40 2.73 -6.17
C ALA A 17 13.45 3.31 -7.14
N LEU A 18 14.67 3.58 -6.65
CA LEU A 18 15.78 4.07 -7.50
C LEU A 18 16.23 3.02 -8.52
N LEU A 19 16.34 1.75 -8.13
CA LEU A 19 16.64 0.64 -9.06
C LEU A 19 15.52 0.45 -10.11
N SER A 20 14.29 0.79 -9.75
CA SER A 20 13.15 0.79 -10.67
C SER A 20 13.29 1.81 -11.80
N TRP A 21 14.13 2.84 -11.66
CA TRP A 21 14.41 3.78 -12.76
C TRP A 21 15.00 3.06 -13.98
N ARG A 22 16.01 2.22 -13.74
CA ARG A 22 16.72 1.49 -14.81
C ARG A 22 15.87 0.36 -15.38
N TRP A 23 15.02 -0.26 -14.56
CA TRP A 23 14.13 -1.35 -14.98
C TRP A 23 12.70 -1.13 -14.46
N PRO A 24 11.91 -0.24 -15.09
CA PRO A 24 10.57 0.12 -14.61
C PRO A 24 9.61 -1.06 -14.46
N ARG A 25 9.73 -2.03 -15.39
CA ARG A 25 8.94 -3.26 -15.37
C ARG A 25 9.25 -4.13 -14.15
N LEU A 26 10.51 -4.16 -13.70
CA LEU A 26 10.91 -4.91 -12.50
C LEU A 26 10.67 -4.14 -11.19
N GLY A 27 10.10 -2.93 -11.25
CA GLY A 27 10.01 -2.09 -10.06
C GLY A 27 9.18 -2.68 -8.92
N TYR A 28 8.19 -3.53 -9.23
CA TYR A 28 7.42 -4.24 -8.20
C TYR A 28 8.19 -5.41 -7.56
N LEU A 29 9.07 -6.07 -8.31
CA LEU A 29 10.01 -7.05 -7.77
C LEU A 29 10.98 -6.36 -6.80
N TRP A 30 11.59 -5.24 -7.21
CA TRP A 30 12.48 -4.47 -6.34
C TRP A 30 11.74 -3.94 -5.12
N GLY A 31 10.51 -3.44 -5.29
CA GLY A 31 9.65 -3.00 -4.20
C GLY A 31 9.37 -4.12 -3.21
N ALA A 32 9.01 -5.32 -3.69
CA ALA A 32 8.81 -6.49 -2.83
C ALA A 32 10.06 -6.85 -2.03
N LEU A 33 11.23 -6.87 -2.68
CA LEU A 33 12.51 -7.12 -2.01
C LEU A 33 12.84 -6.03 -0.97
N GLY A 34 12.53 -4.77 -1.29
CA GLY A 34 12.69 -3.65 -0.38
C GLY A 34 11.81 -3.79 0.87
N ILE A 35 10.52 -4.09 0.70
CA ILE A 35 9.59 -4.33 1.81
C ILE A 35 9.98 -5.56 2.62
N TRP A 36 10.44 -6.64 1.96
CA TRP A 36 10.95 -7.82 2.66
C TRP A 36 12.18 -7.48 3.49
N LEU A 37 13.12 -6.72 2.95
CA LEU A 37 14.31 -6.28 3.69
C LEU A 37 13.93 -5.44 4.91
N VAL A 38 13.00 -4.48 4.78
CA VAL A 38 12.45 -3.73 5.93
C VAL A 38 11.84 -4.69 6.95
N GLY A 39 11.03 -5.64 6.49
CA GLY A 39 10.44 -6.67 7.34
C GLY A 39 11.49 -7.48 8.12
N CYS A 40 12.57 -7.88 7.46
CA CYS A 40 13.68 -8.61 8.09
C CYS A 40 14.45 -7.75 9.10
N LEU A 41 14.64 -6.46 8.80
CA LEU A 41 15.34 -5.52 9.69
C LEU A 41 14.53 -5.23 10.97
N LEU A 42 13.20 -5.16 10.85
CA LEU A 42 12.32 -4.80 11.97
C LEU A 42 11.79 -6.01 12.75
N GLY A 43 11.57 -7.14 12.09
CA GLY A 43 10.93 -8.33 12.65
C GLY A 43 11.81 -9.58 12.74
N GLY A 44 13.10 -9.46 12.36
CA GLY A 44 14.04 -10.57 12.25
C GLY A 44 13.98 -11.29 10.90
N ALA A 45 15.07 -11.95 10.52
CA ALA A 45 15.15 -12.64 9.23
C ALA A 45 14.16 -13.81 9.15
N TYR A 46 13.45 -13.91 8.02
CA TYR A 46 12.53 -15.02 7.75
C TYR A 46 12.65 -15.48 6.30
N GLY A 47 12.71 -16.81 6.11
CA GLY A 47 12.72 -17.44 4.78
C GLY A 47 11.31 -17.77 4.29
N LEU A 48 10.42 -18.23 5.18
CA LEU A 48 9.02 -18.50 4.89
C LEU A 48 8.14 -17.60 5.78
N PRO A 49 7.05 -17.01 5.24
CA PRO A 49 6.15 -16.20 6.04
C PRO A 49 5.38 -17.06 7.07
N VAL A 50 5.42 -16.65 8.34
CA VAL A 50 4.72 -17.26 9.48
C VAL A 50 3.71 -16.29 10.08
N LYS A 51 3.94 -14.97 9.95
CA LYS A 51 3.04 -13.90 10.42
C LYS A 51 2.34 -13.24 9.24
N ALA A 52 1.12 -12.74 9.44
CA ALA A 52 0.33 -12.14 8.37
C ALA A 52 1.07 -10.99 7.66
N TRP A 53 1.76 -10.11 8.41
CA TRP A 53 2.52 -9.00 7.81
C TRP A 53 3.70 -9.46 6.91
N GLN A 54 4.24 -10.66 7.12
CA GLN A 54 5.34 -11.20 6.32
C GLN A 54 4.91 -11.58 4.90
N TRP A 55 3.61 -11.66 4.64
CA TRP A 55 3.03 -11.88 3.31
C TRP A 55 2.90 -10.58 2.50
N LEU A 56 3.08 -9.41 3.10
CA LEU A 56 2.97 -8.12 2.43
C LEU A 56 3.86 -7.99 1.17
N PRO A 57 5.14 -8.45 1.16
CA PRO A 57 5.96 -8.43 -0.06
C PRO A 57 5.33 -9.17 -1.25
N LEU A 58 4.57 -10.25 -0.99
CA LEU A 58 3.94 -11.02 -2.05
C LEU A 58 2.85 -10.22 -2.76
N THR A 59 2.20 -9.26 -2.09
CA THR A 59 1.22 -8.35 -2.73
C THR A 59 1.83 -7.53 -3.87
N LEU A 60 3.12 -7.21 -3.77
CA LEU A 60 3.89 -6.54 -4.83
C LEU A 60 4.44 -7.53 -5.86
N LEU A 61 4.67 -8.80 -5.50
CA LEU A 61 5.12 -9.83 -6.45
C LEU A 61 4.00 -10.32 -7.37
N VAL A 62 2.75 -10.43 -6.90
CA VAL A 62 1.59 -10.80 -7.72
C VAL A 62 1.58 -10.06 -9.08
N PRO A 63 1.61 -8.73 -9.13
CA PRO A 63 1.59 -7.99 -10.39
C PRO A 63 2.88 -8.18 -11.20
N ALA A 64 4.04 -8.37 -10.58
CA ALA A 64 5.29 -8.68 -11.29
C ALA A 64 5.20 -10.02 -12.04
N LEU A 65 4.58 -11.03 -11.43
CA LEU A 65 4.38 -12.36 -12.03
C LEU A 65 3.35 -12.34 -13.17
N THR A 66 2.41 -11.40 -13.16
CA THR A 66 1.40 -11.27 -14.22
C THR A 66 1.88 -10.47 -15.44
N GLN A 67 3.10 -9.92 -15.41
CA GLN A 67 3.60 -9.11 -16.52
C GLN A 67 3.75 -9.93 -17.80
N GLY A 68 3.32 -9.34 -18.92
CA GLY A 68 3.40 -9.97 -20.24
C GLY A 68 2.31 -11.00 -20.54
N THR A 69 1.35 -11.21 -19.62
CA THR A 69 0.17 -12.06 -19.86
C THR A 69 -1.00 -11.28 -20.48
N SER A 70 -1.99 -11.99 -21.03
CA SER A 70 -3.21 -11.35 -21.56
C SER A 70 -4.06 -10.78 -20.43
N LYS A 71 -4.82 -9.71 -20.70
CA LYS A 71 -5.59 -8.96 -19.67
C LYS A 71 -6.47 -9.85 -18.79
N GLY A 72 -7.17 -10.81 -19.39
CA GLY A 72 -8.04 -11.74 -18.66
C GLY A 72 -7.24 -12.69 -17.76
N VAL A 73 -6.12 -13.20 -18.26
CA VAL A 73 -5.21 -14.07 -17.49
C VAL A 73 -4.55 -13.29 -16.36
N ALA A 74 -4.09 -12.06 -16.61
CA ALA A 74 -3.52 -11.19 -15.59
C ALA A 74 -4.51 -10.91 -14.46
N LEU A 75 -5.77 -10.61 -14.79
CA LEU A 75 -6.82 -10.38 -13.79
C LEU A 75 -7.15 -11.64 -13.00
N ALA A 76 -7.27 -12.79 -13.67
CA ALA A 76 -7.52 -14.07 -13.01
C ALA A 76 -6.38 -14.45 -12.07
N LEU A 77 -5.13 -14.35 -12.53
CA LEU A 77 -3.95 -14.61 -11.71
C LEU A 77 -3.84 -13.63 -10.54
N PHE A 78 -4.13 -12.34 -10.75
CA PHE A 78 -4.16 -11.36 -9.68
C PHE A 78 -5.22 -11.70 -8.63
N GLY A 79 -6.43 -12.07 -9.06
CA GLY A 79 -7.50 -12.49 -8.16
C GLY A 79 -7.14 -13.74 -7.37
N VAL A 80 -6.62 -14.78 -8.04
CA VAL A 80 -6.24 -16.05 -7.40
C VAL A 80 -5.06 -15.85 -6.45
N LEU A 81 -3.96 -15.25 -6.91
CA LEU A 81 -2.78 -15.02 -6.07
C LEU A 81 -3.07 -14.04 -4.94
N GLY A 82 -3.85 -13.00 -5.21
CA GLY A 82 -4.33 -12.06 -4.19
C GLY A 82 -5.17 -12.77 -3.13
N ALA A 83 -6.13 -13.60 -3.53
CA ALA A 83 -6.94 -14.40 -2.62
C ALA A 83 -6.10 -15.43 -1.84
N LEU A 84 -5.06 -16.01 -2.44
CA LEU A 84 -4.14 -16.93 -1.74
C LEU A 84 -3.29 -16.21 -0.70
N VAL A 85 -2.77 -15.02 -1.02
CA VAL A 85 -2.07 -14.16 -0.06
C VAL A 85 -3.02 -13.73 1.06
N TRP A 86 -4.26 -13.38 0.71
CA TRP A 86 -5.31 -13.00 1.64
C TRP A 86 -5.67 -14.15 2.59
N TRP A 87 -5.93 -15.35 2.04
CA TRP A 87 -6.22 -16.55 2.79
C TRP A 87 -5.08 -16.91 3.75
N GLN A 88 -3.84 -16.93 3.27
CA GLN A 88 -2.69 -17.27 4.10
C GLN A 88 -2.40 -16.23 5.19
N GLY A 89 -2.64 -14.94 4.90
CA GLY A 89 -2.53 -13.87 5.89
C GLY A 89 -3.64 -13.90 6.95
N LEU A 90 -4.83 -14.40 6.61
CA LEU A 90 -6.03 -14.30 7.45
C LEU A 90 -6.59 -15.63 7.95
N ALA A 91 -5.95 -16.77 7.66
CA ALA A 91 -6.51 -18.10 7.94
C ALA A 91 -6.98 -18.25 9.40
N SER A 92 -6.32 -17.58 10.34
CA SER A 92 -6.66 -17.60 11.77
C SER A 92 -7.89 -16.78 12.15
N VAL A 93 -8.35 -15.82 11.34
CA VAL A 93 -9.44 -14.88 11.67
C VAL A 93 -10.63 -15.00 10.70
N LEU A 94 -10.43 -15.67 9.57
CA LEU A 94 -11.44 -15.90 8.55
C LEU A 94 -12.71 -16.62 9.03
N ALA A 95 -12.57 -17.48 10.03
CA ALA A 95 -13.70 -18.21 10.60
C ALA A 95 -14.59 -17.34 11.50
N SER A 96 -14.02 -16.34 12.17
CA SER A 96 -14.74 -15.45 13.09
C SER A 96 -15.33 -14.23 12.40
N GLU A 97 -14.69 -13.71 11.35
CA GLU A 97 -15.07 -12.45 10.70
C GLU A 97 -15.06 -12.57 9.17
N PRO A 98 -16.05 -13.26 8.57
CA PRO A 98 -16.09 -13.52 7.13
C PRO A 98 -16.23 -12.23 6.29
N GLY A 99 -16.72 -11.14 6.89
CA GLY A 99 -16.86 -9.84 6.25
C GLY A 99 -15.54 -9.24 5.75
N ILE A 100 -14.38 -9.70 6.27
CA ILE A 100 -13.08 -9.18 5.88
C ILE A 100 -12.72 -9.44 4.41
N TRP A 101 -13.35 -10.43 3.77
CA TRP A 101 -13.22 -10.64 2.32
C TRP A 101 -13.68 -9.43 1.50
N LEU A 102 -14.61 -8.64 2.01
CA LEU A 102 -15.10 -7.45 1.32
C LEU A 102 -14.01 -6.39 1.17
N ALA A 103 -13.00 -6.37 2.06
CA ALA A 103 -11.87 -5.45 1.94
C ALA A 103 -10.92 -5.78 0.77
N LEU A 104 -11.00 -7.01 0.22
CA LEU A 104 -10.28 -7.37 -1.00
C LEU A 104 -10.98 -6.86 -2.27
N LEU A 105 -12.30 -6.63 -2.22
CA LEU A 105 -13.07 -6.18 -3.38
C LEU A 105 -12.55 -4.85 -3.98
N PRO A 106 -12.25 -3.80 -3.19
CA PRO A 106 -11.64 -2.57 -3.72
C PRO A 106 -10.38 -2.83 -4.54
N ALA A 107 -9.49 -3.72 -4.09
CA ALA A 107 -8.27 -4.05 -4.82
C ALA A 107 -8.54 -4.80 -6.14
N ILE A 108 -9.49 -5.73 -6.14
CA ILE A 108 -9.90 -6.46 -7.37
C ILE A 108 -10.55 -5.49 -8.37
N LEU A 109 -11.50 -4.68 -7.91
CA LEU A 109 -12.17 -3.68 -8.74
C LEU A 109 -11.16 -2.67 -9.31
N TRP A 110 -10.22 -2.22 -8.48
CA TRP A 110 -9.13 -1.35 -8.90
C TRP A 110 -8.24 -2.01 -9.95
N SER A 111 -7.84 -3.27 -9.76
CA SER A 111 -7.04 -4.02 -10.74
C SER A 111 -7.78 -4.21 -12.05
N GLY A 112 -9.08 -4.55 -12.01
CA GLY A 112 -9.92 -4.66 -13.19
C GLY A 112 -10.00 -3.34 -13.95
N TRP A 113 -10.29 -2.25 -13.25
CA TRP A 113 -10.42 -0.93 -13.85
C TRP A 113 -9.10 -0.43 -14.45
N THR A 114 -7.98 -0.62 -13.76
CA THR A 114 -6.65 -0.17 -14.23
C THR A 114 -6.15 -1.02 -15.40
N SER A 115 -6.44 -2.33 -15.43
CA SER A 115 -6.09 -3.22 -16.55
C SER A 115 -6.74 -2.83 -17.88
N TRP A 116 -7.89 -2.14 -17.83
CA TRP A 116 -8.57 -1.64 -19.02
C TRP A 116 -7.95 -0.35 -19.55
N ARG A 117 -7.43 0.51 -18.66
CA ARG A 117 -6.88 1.81 -19.01
C ARG A 117 -5.36 1.84 -19.18
N GLY A 118 -4.65 0.80 -18.76
CA GLY A 118 -3.21 0.65 -18.93
C GLY A 118 -2.38 1.40 -17.88
N ASP A 119 -1.08 1.51 -18.15
CA ASP A 119 -0.12 2.14 -17.23
C ASP A 119 -0.33 3.65 -17.10
N SER A 120 0.01 4.19 -15.93
CA SER A 120 -0.22 5.57 -15.52
C SER A 120 1.01 6.17 -14.85
N GLU A 121 1.12 7.50 -14.82
CA GLU A 121 2.13 8.26 -14.05
C GLU A 121 1.70 8.51 -12.60
N GLU A 122 0.61 7.87 -12.16
CA GLU A 122 -0.02 8.06 -10.86
C GLU A 122 0.65 7.24 -9.75
N GLY A 123 0.59 7.76 -8.53
CA GLY A 123 1.14 7.13 -7.34
C GLY A 123 1.08 8.00 -6.09
N LEU A 124 0.80 9.30 -6.22
CA LEU A 124 0.73 10.24 -5.10
C LEU A 124 -0.48 9.94 -4.20
N GLY A 125 -1.61 9.56 -4.79
CA GLY A 125 -2.82 9.17 -4.06
C GLY A 125 -2.57 7.92 -3.21
N PHE A 126 -1.83 6.94 -3.75
CA PHE A 126 -1.39 5.78 -2.96
C PHE A 126 -0.38 6.17 -1.88
N ALA A 127 0.59 7.02 -2.19
CA ALA A 127 1.57 7.49 -1.21
C ALA A 127 0.86 8.15 -0.01
N LEU A 128 -0.07 9.05 -0.28
CA LEU A 128 -0.85 9.74 0.74
C LEU A 128 -1.80 8.78 1.49
N ALA A 129 -2.38 7.79 0.81
CA ALA A 129 -3.22 6.77 1.46
C ALA A 129 -2.41 5.93 2.45
N PHE A 130 -1.20 5.51 2.07
CA PHE A 130 -0.29 4.82 2.98
C PHE A 130 0.18 5.74 4.10
N ILE A 131 0.50 7.02 3.85
CA ILE A 131 0.86 7.97 4.93
C ILE A 131 -0.28 8.08 5.94
N TRP A 132 -1.52 8.26 5.47
CA TRP A 132 -2.69 8.30 6.34
C TRP A 132 -2.78 7.03 7.19
N LEU A 133 -2.73 5.84 6.57
CA LEU A 133 -2.77 4.58 7.33
C LEU A 133 -1.61 4.46 8.32
N ALA A 134 -0.40 4.84 7.95
CA ALA A 134 0.76 4.77 8.84
C ALA A 134 0.58 5.64 10.10
N LEU A 135 -0.02 6.82 9.96
CA LEU A 135 -0.31 7.71 11.09
C LEU A 135 -1.37 7.12 12.02
N VAL A 136 -2.47 6.60 11.46
CA VAL A 136 -3.55 6.00 12.25
C VAL A 136 -3.08 4.75 12.98
N ILE A 137 -2.42 3.83 12.27
CA ILE A 137 -1.89 2.57 12.82
C ILE A 137 -0.79 2.83 13.86
N GLY A 138 0.05 3.85 13.61
CA GLY A 138 1.16 4.19 14.49
C GLY A 138 0.72 4.66 15.87
N ILE A 139 -0.37 5.43 15.93
CA ILE A 139 -0.94 5.92 17.19
C ILE A 139 -1.67 4.80 17.94
N ASP A 140 -2.31 3.89 17.21
CA ASP A 140 -3.11 2.80 17.78
C ASP A 140 -2.27 1.57 18.20
N GLY A 141 -0.94 1.64 18.04
CA GLY A 141 0.00 0.81 18.81
C GLY A 141 0.85 -0.20 18.02
N SER A 142 0.71 -0.30 16.70
CA SER A 142 1.60 -1.18 15.91
C SER A 142 2.66 -0.41 15.12
N LEU A 143 3.81 -0.19 15.77
CA LEU A 143 4.97 0.43 15.14
C LEU A 143 5.42 -0.31 13.87
N LEU A 144 5.47 -1.64 13.92
CA LEU A 144 5.93 -2.46 12.79
C LEU A 144 5.04 -2.26 11.56
N ILE A 145 3.71 -2.29 11.74
CA ILE A 145 2.77 -2.11 10.62
C ILE A 145 2.81 -0.67 10.12
N ALA A 146 2.89 0.31 11.02
CA ALA A 146 3.05 1.72 10.65
C ALA A 146 4.33 1.95 9.81
N GLN A 147 5.43 1.27 10.15
CA GLN A 147 6.69 1.33 9.39
C GLN A 147 6.60 0.66 8.03
N LEU A 148 6.04 -0.55 7.95
CA LEU A 148 5.80 -1.21 6.66
C LEU A 148 4.88 -0.37 5.76
N THR A 149 3.91 0.31 6.35
CA THR A 149 3.02 1.23 5.65
C THR A 149 3.77 2.48 5.19
N GLY A 150 4.61 3.08 6.03
CA GLY A 150 5.48 4.21 5.64
C GLY A 150 6.47 3.84 4.53
N ALA A 151 6.98 2.60 4.54
CA ALA A 151 7.82 2.07 3.48
C ALA A 151 7.06 1.97 2.13
N LEU A 152 5.80 1.52 2.16
CA LEU A 152 4.92 1.52 0.99
C LEU A 152 4.57 2.94 0.52
N ALA A 153 4.35 3.88 1.44
CA ALA A 153 4.15 5.29 1.11
C ALA A 153 5.34 5.88 0.36
N ALA A 154 6.55 5.64 0.85
CA ALA A 154 7.77 6.08 0.18
C ALA A 154 7.89 5.46 -1.20
N PHE A 155 7.72 4.14 -1.31
CA PHE A 155 7.77 3.44 -2.60
C PHE A 155 6.77 4.02 -3.61
N ALA A 156 5.52 4.25 -3.21
CA ALA A 156 4.49 4.86 -4.05
C ALA A 156 4.82 6.31 -4.44
N GLY A 157 5.33 7.11 -3.49
CA GLY A 157 5.70 8.50 -3.70
C GLY A 157 6.85 8.66 -4.69
N PHE A 158 7.91 7.84 -4.56
CA PHE A 158 9.00 7.86 -5.53
C PHE A 158 8.53 7.44 -6.92
N ARG A 159 7.67 6.45 -7.03
CA ARG A 159 7.09 6.06 -8.34
C ARG A 159 6.28 7.20 -8.96
N ALA A 160 5.53 7.95 -8.16
CA ALA A 160 4.83 9.15 -8.62
C ALA A 160 5.80 10.23 -9.13
N LEU A 161 6.92 10.45 -8.42
CA LEU A 161 7.98 11.37 -8.87
C LEU A 161 8.64 10.89 -10.16
N LEU A 162 8.89 9.58 -10.32
CA LEU A 162 9.40 9.02 -11.58
C LEU A 162 8.42 9.21 -12.73
N GLY A 163 7.11 9.03 -12.48
CA GLY A 163 6.07 9.34 -13.46
C GLY A 163 6.13 10.82 -13.87
N ALA A 164 6.10 11.73 -12.89
CA ALA A 164 6.03 13.16 -13.13
C ALA A 164 7.28 13.78 -13.76
N PHE A 165 8.48 13.35 -13.36
CA PHE A 165 9.75 13.97 -13.78
C PHE A 165 10.48 13.18 -14.87
N ALA A 166 10.20 11.88 -15.02
CA ALA A 166 10.90 11.02 -15.97
C ALA A 166 9.97 10.39 -17.02
N GLY A 167 8.66 10.61 -16.94
CA GLY A 167 7.67 10.05 -17.87
C GLY A 167 7.53 8.53 -17.76
N VAL A 168 7.93 7.94 -16.63
CA VAL A 168 7.89 6.48 -16.44
C VAL A 168 6.47 6.05 -16.10
N LYS A 169 5.83 5.30 -17.00
CA LYS A 169 4.50 4.73 -16.77
C LYS A 169 4.58 3.44 -15.96
N VAL A 170 3.65 3.29 -15.03
CA VAL A 170 3.61 2.18 -14.07
C VAL A 170 2.19 1.71 -13.81
N THR A 171 2.02 0.43 -13.47
CA THR A 171 0.71 -0.19 -13.26
C THR A 171 0.24 -0.08 -11.81
N PRO A 172 -0.65 0.86 -11.44
CA PRO A 172 -0.99 1.12 -10.04
C PRO A 172 -1.77 -0.01 -9.34
N ALA A 173 -2.16 -1.08 -10.06
CA ALA A 173 -2.90 -2.22 -9.52
C ALA A 173 -2.23 -2.85 -8.28
N ALA A 174 -0.90 -2.95 -8.31
CA ALA A 174 -0.07 -3.48 -7.22
C ALA A 174 -0.26 -2.75 -5.89
N LEU A 175 -0.30 -1.41 -5.97
CA LEU A 175 -0.44 -0.55 -4.79
C LEU A 175 -1.84 -0.69 -4.19
N GLY A 176 -2.85 -0.99 -5.02
CA GLY A 176 -4.20 -1.33 -4.55
C GLY A 176 -4.23 -2.60 -3.70
N LEU A 177 -3.57 -3.67 -4.14
CA LEU A 177 -3.51 -4.91 -3.36
C LEU A 177 -2.76 -4.70 -2.02
N SER A 178 -1.63 -4.01 -2.07
CA SER A 178 -0.88 -3.67 -0.85
C SER A 178 -1.68 -2.78 0.10
N LEU A 179 -2.45 -1.82 -0.43
CA LEU A 179 -3.33 -0.96 0.38
C LEU A 179 -4.42 -1.76 1.09
N ALA A 180 -5.12 -2.63 0.37
CA ALA A 180 -6.10 -3.54 0.97
C ALA A 180 -5.47 -4.41 2.06
N PHE A 181 -4.28 -4.97 1.80
CA PHE A 181 -3.59 -5.83 2.75
C PHE A 181 -3.15 -5.06 4.01
N VAL A 182 -2.68 -3.82 3.88
CA VAL A 182 -2.34 -2.99 5.04
C VAL A 182 -3.58 -2.64 5.87
N GLN A 183 -4.70 -2.27 5.25
CA GLN A 183 -5.95 -2.04 5.97
C GLN A 183 -6.38 -3.30 6.75
N MET A 184 -6.22 -4.46 6.12
CA MET A 184 -6.47 -5.74 6.76
C MET A 184 -5.53 -5.99 7.95
N LEU A 185 -4.23 -5.73 7.83
CA LEU A 185 -3.28 -5.83 8.94
C LEU A 185 -3.61 -4.87 10.08
N ALA A 186 -4.03 -3.65 9.75
CA ALA A 186 -4.50 -2.66 10.71
C ALA A 186 -5.71 -3.20 11.49
N TRP A 187 -6.68 -3.77 10.79
CA TRP A 187 -7.84 -4.36 11.43
C TRP A 187 -7.47 -5.59 12.29
N GLN A 188 -6.62 -6.51 11.80
CA GLN A 188 -6.29 -7.75 12.50
C GLN A 188 -5.45 -7.52 13.77
N TYR A 189 -4.46 -6.62 13.71
CA TYR A 189 -3.49 -6.45 14.80
C TYR A 189 -3.77 -5.25 15.69
N VAL A 190 -4.58 -4.32 15.20
CA VAL A 190 -4.80 -3.02 15.83
C VAL A 190 -6.30 -2.71 15.96
N GLU A 191 -7.18 -3.56 15.41
CA GLU A 191 -8.64 -3.48 15.54
C GLU A 191 -9.27 -2.18 15.02
N VAL A 192 -8.55 -1.45 14.15
CA VAL A 192 -9.05 -0.21 13.55
C VAL A 192 -10.31 -0.49 12.72
N PRO A 193 -11.44 0.20 12.96
CA PRO A 193 -12.69 -0.04 12.24
C PRO A 193 -12.56 0.19 10.74
N LEU A 194 -13.25 -0.62 9.93
CA LEU A 194 -13.27 -0.45 8.47
C LEU A 194 -13.78 0.92 8.02
N LEU A 195 -14.66 1.56 8.79
CA LEU A 195 -15.14 2.92 8.51
C LEU A 195 -14.00 3.96 8.52
N VAL A 196 -12.96 3.73 9.33
CA VAL A 196 -11.77 4.59 9.41
C VAL A 196 -10.77 4.22 8.32
N LEU A 197 -10.68 2.93 7.97
CA LEU A 197 -9.72 2.42 7.00
C LEU A 197 -10.14 2.67 5.54
N LEU A 198 -11.40 2.40 5.17
CA LEU A 198 -11.88 2.48 3.78
C LEU A 198 -11.74 3.87 3.12
N PRO A 199 -11.94 5.01 3.82
CA PRO A 199 -11.82 6.33 3.22
C PRO A 199 -10.47 6.63 2.56
N VAL A 200 -9.39 5.93 2.92
CA VAL A 200 -8.07 6.15 2.27
C VAL A 200 -8.09 5.82 0.77
N TRP A 201 -9.03 4.99 0.29
CA TRP A 201 -9.24 4.72 -1.13
C TRP A 201 -9.72 5.95 -1.91
N LEU A 202 -10.24 6.98 -1.24
CA LEU A 202 -10.61 8.24 -1.89
C LEU A 202 -9.40 8.91 -2.54
N LEU A 203 -8.18 8.73 -2.00
CA LEU A 203 -6.98 9.37 -2.52
C LEU A 203 -6.54 8.85 -3.90
N PRO A 204 -6.35 7.54 -4.13
CA PRO A 204 -6.08 7.03 -5.47
C PRO A 204 -7.23 7.29 -6.45
N LEU A 205 -8.49 7.25 -5.99
CA LEU A 205 -9.65 7.61 -6.82
C LEU A 205 -9.64 9.08 -7.23
N LEU A 206 -9.31 9.98 -6.30
CA LEU A 206 -9.26 11.42 -6.52
C LEU A 206 -8.07 11.81 -7.39
N GLU A 207 -6.91 11.18 -7.19
CA GLU A 207 -5.73 11.39 -8.04
C GLU A 207 -6.08 11.09 -9.49
N ARG A 208 -6.82 9.99 -9.70
CA ARG A 208 -7.31 9.58 -11.00
C ARG A 208 -8.33 10.56 -11.58
N ALA A 209 -9.31 11.01 -10.79
CA ALA A 209 -10.31 11.98 -11.23
C ALA A 209 -9.69 13.33 -11.63
N LEU A 210 -8.56 13.69 -11.00
CA LEU A 210 -7.84 14.92 -11.23
C LEU A 210 -6.72 14.78 -12.28
N HIS A 211 -6.62 13.66 -12.99
CA HIS A 211 -5.52 13.40 -13.94
C HIS A 211 -5.36 14.50 -15.00
N GLY A 212 -6.47 15.06 -15.50
CA GLY A 212 -6.48 16.15 -16.49
C GLY A 212 -6.33 17.57 -15.93
N ARG A 213 -6.10 17.74 -14.61
CA ARG A 213 -5.95 19.05 -13.97
C ARG A 213 -4.46 19.45 -13.83
N PRO A 214 -4.16 20.75 -13.73
CA PRO A 214 -2.79 21.22 -13.50
C PRO A 214 -2.18 20.58 -12.25
N GLY A 215 -0.90 20.18 -12.33
CA GLY A 215 -0.20 19.41 -11.29
C GLY A 215 -0.32 20.01 -9.89
N LEU A 216 -0.07 21.31 -9.73
CA LEU A 216 -0.16 21.98 -8.42
C LEU A 216 -1.57 21.93 -7.82
N SER A 217 -2.60 22.16 -8.63
CA SER A 217 -3.99 22.09 -8.16
C SER A 217 -4.38 20.66 -7.77
N ARG A 218 -3.96 19.67 -8.57
CA ARG A 218 -4.16 18.24 -8.29
C ARG A 218 -3.52 17.85 -6.95
N TRP A 219 -2.26 18.26 -6.73
CA TRP A 219 -1.52 17.92 -5.53
C TRP A 219 -2.10 18.61 -4.30
N GLY A 220 -2.44 19.90 -4.41
CA GLY A 220 -3.06 20.64 -3.32
C GLY A 220 -4.36 20.00 -2.83
N VAL A 221 -5.24 19.59 -3.76
CA VAL A 221 -6.48 18.89 -3.41
C VAL A 221 -6.21 17.53 -2.76
N LEU A 222 -5.26 16.74 -3.28
CA LEU A 222 -4.90 15.44 -2.71
C LEU A 222 -4.34 15.58 -1.29
N ILE A 223 -3.43 16.52 -1.07
CA ILE A 223 -2.83 16.79 0.24
C ILE A 223 -3.90 17.24 1.23
N LEU A 224 -4.81 18.13 0.80
CA LEU A 224 -5.90 18.60 1.64
C LEU A 224 -6.80 17.45 2.11
N VAL A 225 -7.23 16.59 1.17
CA VAL A 225 -8.07 15.43 1.50
C VAL A 225 -7.33 14.44 2.40
N ALA A 226 -6.03 14.21 2.15
CA ALA A 226 -5.22 13.35 3.00
C ALA A 226 -5.07 13.90 4.43
N ALA A 227 -4.85 15.21 4.56
CA ALA A 227 -4.70 15.87 5.86
C ALA A 227 -6.02 15.84 6.66
N VAL A 228 -7.14 16.16 6.03
CA VAL A 228 -8.47 16.10 6.66
C VAL A 228 -8.82 14.67 7.03
N GLY A 229 -8.61 13.72 6.10
CA GLY A 229 -8.87 12.31 6.32
C GLY A 229 -8.04 11.75 7.46
N ALA A 230 -6.72 12.03 7.48
CA ALA A 230 -5.85 11.64 8.58
C ALA A 230 -6.31 12.25 9.90
N GLY A 231 -6.65 13.55 9.95
CA GLY A 231 -7.15 14.19 11.16
C GLY A 231 -8.42 13.55 11.70
N VAL A 232 -9.39 13.25 10.83
CA VAL A 232 -10.63 12.54 11.21
C VAL A 232 -10.33 11.11 11.66
N GLY A 233 -9.47 10.38 10.94
CA GLY A 233 -9.10 9.02 11.31
C GLY A 233 -8.38 8.97 12.65
N LEU A 234 -7.51 9.93 12.92
CA LEU A 234 -6.88 10.10 14.22
C LEU A 234 -7.91 10.40 15.30
N TRP A 235 -8.89 11.27 15.06
CA TRP A 235 -9.96 11.56 16.04
C TRP A 235 -10.73 10.31 16.48
N TRP A 236 -10.96 9.37 15.56
CA TRP A 236 -11.67 8.10 15.86
C TRP A 236 -10.85 7.08 16.64
N VAL A 237 -9.52 7.17 16.53
CA VAL A 237 -8.59 6.18 17.06
C VAL A 237 -7.74 6.78 18.20
N TRP A 238 -7.96 8.06 18.52
CA TRP A 238 -7.24 8.77 19.56
C TRP A 238 -7.56 8.14 20.92
N PRO A 239 -6.57 7.57 21.62
CA PRO A 239 -6.80 7.09 22.97
C PRO A 239 -7.09 8.30 23.87
N GLU A 240 -8.12 8.24 24.72
CA GLU A 240 -8.34 9.24 25.78
C GLU A 240 -7.10 9.36 26.71
N ALA A 241 -6.18 8.38 26.68
CA ALA A 241 -4.96 8.33 27.47
C ALA A 241 -3.68 8.92 26.81
N SER A 242 -3.72 9.42 25.57
CA SER A 242 -2.50 9.81 24.83
C SER A 242 -1.92 11.22 25.14
N LEU A 243 -2.30 11.81 26.28
CA LEU A 243 -1.71 13.04 26.82
C LEU A 243 -0.54 12.78 27.79
N TYR A 244 0.22 11.69 27.59
CA TYR A 244 1.44 11.40 28.34
C TYR A 244 2.65 11.20 27.42
#